data_AF-A0A7Y4IKC6-F1
#
_entry.id   AF-A0A7Y4IKC6-F1
#
_cell.length_a   1.000
_cell.length_b   1.000
_cell.length_c   1.000
_cell.angle_alpha   90.00
_cell.angle_beta   90.00
_cell.angle_gamma   90.00
#
_symmetry.space_group_name_H-M   'P 1'
#
loop_
_entity.id
_entity.type
_entity.pdbx_description
1 polymer ?
#
loop_
_entity_poly.entity_id
_entity_poly.type
_entity_poly.pdbx_seq_one_letter_code
_entity_poly.pdbx_strand_id
1 'polypeptide(L)'
;MRRSSTFHALPLLLTFVGGLLITGCGGSGEALPSFEQEGTVDTDSRGLYADTSSTWDSPFIPVCWENPSAADAVARSWVQSAAEGTWGSVTKIDFTGWGPCSSGSRGIRILISDTSAGARTKYLGRHLDGRYAGMVLNLTFAYWMQECLVTRERCIRASAVHEFGHALGFADEQTRSAPFSCPATAYAGTFTPFGEAEEDVDSVMYECADSRWRRGGRLTAYDVKGAALLYGDALWSRQFGADDSAGGWSVEDHVRVMGDVTGDGLPDIVGFGYAGVYVSKNMVESDFILPENGSFAPTLLKLQGFGYAQGWRVERHPRTVADVNGDGKADLIGFADNGVYVALSNGDGFGAPELWLTNFGYDAGQWRVKFHERTVGDVNGDGKADIVGFGVAGVYVSLSTGSSFGPSNIWIADFGVNQGWSWSATVRTVADVNGDNRADIIGFSESGVYVALANSAGTGFNPTQQWSSEFTYNQQWRVERHVRTVADVNGDNRADIVGFGETETRAALSTGSSFSASTLLSPDFSFDAGGWRVGRHPRFAVDLDADGRADLIGFGEMGEYVSLR
;
A
#
# COMPACT_ATOMS: atom_id res chain seq x y z
N MET A 1 31.19 -58.25 21.76
CA MET A 1 31.95 -59.14 20.84
C MET A 1 31.67 -58.72 19.39
N ARG A 2 32.63 -58.96 18.48
CA ARG A 2 32.52 -59.35 17.05
C ARG A 2 31.11 -59.37 16.40
N ARG A 3 30.88 -59.00 15.12
CA ARG A 3 31.68 -58.46 13.97
C ARG A 3 30.65 -57.86 12.99
N SER A 4 30.77 -56.65 12.44
CA SER A 4 31.57 -56.22 11.26
C SER A 4 31.38 -57.04 9.96
N SER A 5 30.82 -56.39 8.93
CA SER A 5 31.01 -56.71 7.49
C SER A 5 31.14 -55.38 6.74
N THR A 6 32.07 -55.29 5.79
CA THR A 6 32.55 -54.00 5.24
C THR A 6 33.10 -54.12 3.82
N PHE A 7 32.91 -53.05 3.03
CA PHE A 7 33.58 -52.72 1.76
C PHE A 7 33.43 -53.69 0.56
N HIS A 8 33.25 -53.10 -0.62
CA HIS A 8 34.30 -53.07 -1.65
C HIS A 8 34.22 -51.77 -2.46
N ALA A 9 35.37 -51.16 -2.73
CA ALA A 9 35.59 -50.06 -3.66
C ALA A 9 37.09 -50.06 -4.04
N LEU A 10 37.44 -49.79 -5.31
CA LEU A 10 38.74 -49.29 -5.82
C LEU A 10 38.65 -49.15 -7.39
N PRO A 11 39.60 -48.52 -8.12
CA PRO A 11 39.24 -47.39 -9.00
C PRO A 11 40.04 -47.36 -10.34
N LEU A 12 40.69 -46.22 -10.65
CA LEU A 12 41.57 -45.89 -11.80
C LEU A 12 40.86 -45.66 -13.15
N LEU A 13 41.39 -44.85 -14.09
CA LEU A 13 42.73 -44.24 -14.23
C LEU A 13 42.63 -42.79 -14.78
N LEU A 14 43.62 -41.93 -14.47
CA LEU A 14 43.86 -40.63 -15.13
C LEU A 14 44.60 -40.76 -16.47
N THR A 15 44.36 -39.83 -17.39
CA THR A 15 45.40 -39.28 -18.29
C THR A 15 45.24 -37.76 -18.42
N PHE A 16 46.35 -37.03 -18.39
CA PHE A 16 46.44 -35.57 -18.43
C PHE A 16 47.41 -35.14 -19.56
N VAL A 17 47.69 -33.82 -19.65
CA VAL A 17 48.74 -33.13 -20.43
C VAL A 17 48.29 -32.53 -21.77
N GLY A 18 48.51 -31.22 -21.91
CA GLY A 18 48.24 -30.46 -23.14
C GLY A 18 48.13 -28.94 -22.95
N GLY A 19 49.06 -28.29 -22.24
CA GLY A 19 48.96 -26.85 -21.95
C GLY A 19 50.28 -26.08 -22.00
N LEU A 20 50.19 -24.80 -22.39
CA LEU A 20 51.18 -23.71 -22.29
C LEU A 20 50.32 -22.41 -22.35
N LEU A 21 50.23 -21.55 -21.32
CA LEU A 21 51.23 -20.57 -20.81
C LEU A 21 51.55 -19.50 -21.87
N ILE A 22 51.51 -18.19 -21.60
CA ILE A 22 52.08 -17.36 -20.50
C ILE A 22 51.35 -15.98 -20.50
N THR A 23 51.16 -15.14 -19.47
CA THR A 23 51.20 -15.12 -17.97
C THR A 23 50.40 -13.87 -17.52
N GLY A 24 49.72 -13.86 -16.36
CA GLY A 24 50.23 -13.24 -15.11
C GLY A 24 49.65 -11.83 -14.85
N CYS A 25 49.61 -11.27 -13.63
CA CYS A 25 49.98 -11.81 -12.32
C CYS A 25 49.34 -10.97 -11.18
N GLY A 26 49.01 -11.59 -10.04
CA GLY A 26 48.93 -10.94 -8.72
C GLY A 26 47.73 -10.03 -8.39
N GLY A 27 46.92 -10.44 -7.42
CA GLY A 27 45.94 -9.60 -6.72
C GLY A 27 45.47 -10.32 -5.46
N SER A 28 45.58 -9.69 -4.29
CA SER A 28 45.20 -10.28 -3.00
C SER A 28 43.68 -10.34 -2.85
N GLY A 29 43.19 -11.40 -2.21
CA GLY A 29 41.80 -11.46 -1.77
C GLY A 29 41.63 -10.64 -0.50
N GLU A 30 40.83 -9.58 -0.59
CA GLU A 30 40.03 -9.10 0.53
C GLU A 30 38.58 -9.38 0.16
N ALA A 31 37.85 -10.06 1.05
CA ALA A 31 36.39 -10.05 0.96
C ALA A 31 35.92 -8.63 1.29
N LEU A 32 34.96 -8.09 0.54
CA LEU A 32 34.31 -6.84 0.93
C LEU A 32 33.78 -7.01 2.35
N PRO A 33 34.24 -6.19 3.32
CA PRO A 33 34.04 -6.53 4.72
C PRO A 33 32.59 -6.26 5.12
N SER A 34 32.01 -7.20 5.85
CA SER A 34 30.77 -6.96 6.60
C SER A 34 31.06 -5.91 7.67
N PHE A 35 30.49 -4.73 7.54
CA PHE A 35 30.49 -3.69 8.57
C PHE A 35 29.09 -3.14 8.82
N GLU A 36 28.88 -2.75 10.07
CA GLU A 36 27.59 -2.40 10.63
C GLU A 36 27.25 -0.91 10.42
N GLN A 37 25.95 -0.66 10.30
CA GLN A 37 25.24 0.44 10.98
C GLN A 37 25.77 1.87 10.87
N GLU A 38 25.01 2.68 10.11
CA GLU A 38 24.16 3.73 10.71
C GLU A 38 22.72 3.36 10.30
N GLY A 39 21.62 3.66 10.98
CA GLY A 39 21.29 4.50 12.13
C GLY A 39 19.76 4.69 12.05
N THR A 40 19.01 4.56 13.15
CA THR A 40 17.53 4.56 13.07
C THR A 40 16.99 5.92 12.62
N VAL A 41 16.22 5.94 11.53
CA VAL A 41 15.62 7.16 10.97
C VAL A 41 14.30 7.46 11.69
N ASP A 42 14.32 8.50 12.53
CA ASP A 42 13.18 8.98 13.33
C ASP A 42 11.96 9.34 12.46
N THR A 43 10.75 9.16 12.98
CA THR A 43 9.49 9.56 12.32
C THR A 43 9.41 11.09 12.13
N ASP A 44 10.06 11.89 12.98
CA ASP A 44 10.14 13.37 12.83
C ASP A 44 11.15 13.84 11.76
N SER A 45 11.87 12.92 11.09
CA SER A 45 12.85 13.23 10.04
C SER A 45 12.22 13.73 8.73
N ARG A 46 12.80 14.79 8.15
CA ARG A 46 12.24 15.51 6.97
C ARG A 46 13.04 15.19 5.69
N GLY A 47 12.36 15.15 4.54
CA GLY A 47 12.87 14.61 3.26
C GLY A 47 13.79 15.54 2.43
N LEU A 48 13.79 15.36 1.10
CA LEU A 48 14.64 16.07 0.12
C LEU A 48 14.60 17.61 0.16
N TYR A 49 15.65 18.23 -0.38
CA TYR A 49 15.74 19.67 -0.58
C TYR A 49 14.83 20.17 -1.72
N ALA A 50 13.69 20.77 -1.38
CA ALA A 50 12.65 21.19 -2.32
C ALA A 50 12.37 22.70 -2.29
N ASP A 51 12.07 23.27 -3.46
CA ASP A 51 11.34 24.55 -3.54
C ASP A 51 9.83 24.25 -3.53
N THR A 52 9.24 24.23 -2.33
CA THR A 52 7.79 24.02 -2.13
C THR A 52 6.92 25.12 -2.75
N SER A 53 7.48 26.27 -3.15
CA SER A 53 6.74 27.29 -3.90
C SER A 53 6.65 26.96 -5.41
N SER A 54 7.49 26.05 -5.88
CA SER A 54 7.56 25.59 -7.28
C SER A 54 6.68 24.38 -7.59
N THR A 55 5.93 23.81 -6.64
CA THR A 55 5.09 22.62 -6.86
C THR A 55 4.06 22.82 -7.98
N TRP A 56 3.74 21.74 -8.70
CA TRP A 56 2.70 21.77 -9.74
C TRP A 56 1.30 21.74 -9.12
N ASP A 57 0.45 22.71 -9.51
CA ASP A 57 -0.95 22.81 -9.06
C ASP A 57 -1.88 21.73 -9.65
N SER A 58 -1.34 20.74 -10.37
CA SER A 58 -2.08 19.65 -11.00
C SER A 58 -1.25 18.37 -11.04
N PRO A 59 -1.83 17.19 -10.76
CA PRO A 59 -1.11 15.92 -10.86
C PRO A 59 -0.75 15.54 -12.30
N PHE A 60 -1.51 16.05 -13.30
CA PHE A 60 -1.23 15.79 -14.70
C PHE A 60 -0.24 16.81 -15.23
N ILE A 61 1.03 16.41 -15.39
CA ILE A 61 2.09 17.26 -15.94
C ILE A 61 2.28 16.90 -17.42
N PRO A 62 1.95 17.80 -18.37
CA PRO A 62 2.20 17.55 -19.78
C PRO A 62 3.72 17.51 -20.05
N VAL A 63 4.14 16.58 -20.89
CA VAL A 63 5.53 16.45 -21.37
C VAL A 63 5.52 16.46 -22.90
N CYS A 64 6.45 17.18 -23.53
CA CYS A 64 6.63 17.12 -24.97
C CYS A 64 8.09 17.30 -25.40
N TRP A 65 8.39 16.85 -26.62
CA TRP A 65 9.71 16.92 -27.24
C TRP A 65 9.78 18.05 -28.27
N GLU A 66 10.78 18.91 -28.20
CA GLU A 66 10.89 20.06 -29.10
C GLU A 66 11.48 19.71 -30.49
N ASN A 67 12.30 18.67 -30.57
CA ASN A 67 12.97 18.21 -31.78
C ASN A 67 13.02 16.66 -31.96
N PRO A 68 11.92 15.92 -31.71
CA PRO A 68 11.91 14.46 -31.81
C PRO A 68 12.12 13.99 -33.24
N SER A 69 12.83 12.87 -33.40
CA SER A 69 13.03 12.20 -34.68
C SER A 69 12.66 10.71 -34.62
N ALA A 70 12.87 10.00 -35.74
CA ALA A 70 12.79 8.54 -35.77
C ALA A 70 14.02 7.86 -35.14
N ALA A 71 15.18 8.55 -35.10
CA ALA A 71 16.44 7.97 -34.61
C ALA A 71 16.55 7.95 -33.07
N ASP A 72 15.84 8.85 -32.40
CA ASP A 72 15.77 8.97 -30.94
C ASP A 72 14.55 8.28 -30.31
N ALA A 73 13.63 7.72 -31.10
CA ALA A 73 12.35 7.19 -30.60
C ALA A 73 12.50 6.17 -29.45
N VAL A 74 13.45 5.24 -29.56
CA VAL A 74 13.76 4.25 -28.49
C VAL A 74 14.36 4.94 -27.25
N ALA A 75 15.24 5.92 -27.44
CA ALA A 75 15.82 6.69 -26.35
C ALA A 75 14.76 7.53 -25.62
N ARG A 76 13.79 8.09 -26.34
CA ARG A 76 12.64 8.78 -25.74
C ARG A 76 11.75 7.85 -24.93
N SER A 77 11.52 6.61 -25.37
CA SER A 77 10.78 5.63 -24.54
C SER A 77 11.53 5.22 -23.26
N TRP A 78 12.86 5.26 -23.25
CA TRP A 78 13.64 5.06 -22.02
C TRP A 78 13.50 6.22 -21.03
N VAL A 79 13.46 7.47 -21.52
CA VAL A 79 13.19 8.65 -20.68
C VAL A 79 11.79 8.59 -20.09
N GLN A 80 10.79 8.29 -20.92
CA GLN A 80 9.40 8.13 -20.47
C GLN A 80 9.28 7.05 -19.38
N SER A 81 9.77 5.84 -19.68
CA SER A 81 9.81 4.72 -18.73
C SER A 81 10.61 5.00 -17.46
N ALA A 82 11.60 5.91 -17.49
CA ALA A 82 12.34 6.31 -16.30
C ALA A 82 11.54 7.28 -15.43
N ALA A 83 10.94 8.32 -16.01
CA ALA A 83 10.15 9.30 -15.26
C ALA A 83 8.86 8.69 -14.67
N GLU A 84 8.12 7.92 -15.47
CA GLU A 84 6.90 7.22 -15.06
C GLU A 84 7.20 6.07 -14.07
N GLY A 85 8.35 5.40 -14.23
CA GLY A 85 8.76 4.25 -13.42
C GLY A 85 9.57 4.56 -12.16
N THR A 86 9.77 5.83 -11.83
CA THR A 86 10.35 6.26 -10.53
C THR A 86 9.46 7.30 -9.86
N TRP A 87 9.53 8.57 -10.28
CA TRP A 87 8.72 9.62 -9.66
C TRP A 87 7.21 9.43 -9.90
N GLY A 88 6.83 8.91 -11.07
CA GLY A 88 5.43 8.61 -11.42
C GLY A 88 4.83 7.33 -10.81
N SER A 89 5.63 6.52 -10.09
CA SER A 89 5.12 5.41 -9.27
C SER A 89 5.05 5.79 -7.79
N VAL A 90 6.00 6.56 -7.28
CA VAL A 90 6.05 6.97 -5.86
C VAL A 90 5.28 8.25 -5.53
N THR A 91 4.55 8.84 -6.49
CA THR A 91 3.72 10.03 -6.29
C THR A 91 2.41 9.95 -7.08
N LYS A 92 1.52 10.92 -6.86
CA LYS A 92 0.29 11.11 -7.65
C LYS A 92 0.52 11.80 -9.00
N ILE A 93 1.77 12.02 -9.45
CA ILE A 93 2.09 12.66 -10.72
C ILE A 93 1.94 11.71 -11.91
N ASP A 94 1.15 12.12 -12.90
CA ASP A 94 1.04 11.49 -14.21
C ASP A 94 1.73 12.37 -15.27
N PHE A 95 2.79 11.83 -15.88
CA PHE A 95 3.52 12.50 -16.97
C PHE A 95 2.83 12.19 -18.30
N THR A 96 2.13 13.19 -18.85
CA THR A 96 1.19 12.97 -19.96
C THR A 96 1.68 13.51 -21.30
N GLY A 97 1.07 13.06 -22.41
CA GLY A 97 1.26 13.65 -23.74
C GLY A 97 2.42 13.09 -24.55
N TRP A 98 3.67 13.18 -24.06
CA TRP A 98 4.94 12.66 -24.62
C TRP A 98 5.21 12.84 -26.14
N GLY A 99 4.43 13.67 -26.84
CA GLY A 99 4.51 13.90 -28.28
C GLY A 99 5.41 15.07 -28.67
N PRO A 100 5.40 15.50 -29.95
CA PRO A 100 6.07 16.72 -30.39
C PRO A 100 5.44 17.98 -29.77
N CYS A 101 6.27 18.92 -29.33
CA CYS A 101 5.80 20.21 -28.82
C CYS A 101 5.20 21.09 -29.92
N SER A 102 4.15 21.83 -29.55
CA SER A 102 3.63 22.96 -30.31
C SER A 102 4.19 24.29 -29.78
N SER A 103 3.98 25.39 -30.51
CA SER A 103 4.34 26.73 -30.04
C SER A 103 3.65 27.13 -28.72
N GLY A 104 2.44 26.61 -28.47
CA GLY A 104 1.66 26.86 -27.26
C GLY A 104 1.71 25.75 -26.20
N SER A 105 2.56 24.72 -26.37
CA SER A 105 2.62 23.60 -25.43
C SER A 105 3.05 24.06 -24.03
N ARG A 106 2.26 23.63 -23.04
CA ARG A 106 2.47 23.77 -21.59
C ARG A 106 3.24 22.57 -21.02
N GLY A 107 3.56 22.62 -19.73
CA GLY A 107 4.28 21.56 -19.03
C GLY A 107 5.78 21.51 -19.36
N ILE A 108 6.38 20.34 -19.17
CA ILE A 108 7.81 20.06 -19.37
C ILE A 108 8.11 19.94 -20.86
N ARG A 109 8.97 20.83 -21.37
CA ARG A 109 9.42 20.83 -22.77
C ARG A 109 10.87 20.38 -22.85
N ILE A 110 11.09 19.23 -23.47
CA ILE A 110 12.39 18.57 -23.55
C ILE A 110 13.03 18.82 -24.91
N LEU A 111 14.21 19.44 -24.92
CA LEU A 111 15.08 19.52 -26.09
C LEU A 111 16.11 18.39 -26.05
N ILE A 112 16.20 17.61 -27.12
CA ILE A 112 17.28 16.63 -27.31
C ILE A 112 18.53 17.38 -27.79
N SER A 113 19.61 17.35 -27.01
CA SER A 113 20.84 18.05 -27.38
C SER A 113 22.09 17.41 -26.76
N ASP A 114 23.04 17.03 -27.62
CA ASP A 114 24.35 16.50 -27.22
C ASP A 114 25.38 17.64 -27.25
N THR A 115 25.77 18.10 -26.07
CA THR A 115 26.71 19.22 -25.90
C THR A 115 27.61 18.97 -24.69
N SER A 116 28.72 19.69 -24.60
CA SER A 116 29.63 19.64 -23.44
C SER A 116 29.01 20.14 -22.12
N ALA A 117 27.74 20.56 -22.11
CA ALA A 117 26.98 21.01 -20.94
C ALA A 117 25.95 19.97 -20.46
N GLY A 118 26.07 18.71 -20.89
CA GLY A 118 25.29 17.58 -20.36
C GLY A 118 23.78 17.66 -20.56
N ALA A 119 23.07 16.84 -19.77
CA ALA A 119 21.66 17.09 -19.44
C ALA A 119 21.57 18.28 -18.46
N ARG A 120 20.43 18.98 -18.42
CA ARG A 120 20.11 20.03 -17.43
C ARG A 120 18.66 20.50 -17.51
N THR A 121 18.15 21.04 -16.41
CA THR A 121 16.82 21.63 -16.29
C THR A 121 16.95 23.09 -15.84
N LYS A 122 16.17 24.00 -16.44
CA LYS A 122 16.39 25.46 -16.28
C LYS A 122 15.77 26.08 -15.03
N TYR A 123 14.73 25.45 -14.49
CA TYR A 123 13.90 25.95 -13.42
C TYR A 123 13.33 24.79 -12.62
N LEU A 124 12.99 25.01 -11.36
CA LEU A 124 12.33 24.02 -10.53
C LEU A 124 10.81 24.00 -10.79
N GLY A 125 10.24 22.79 -10.80
CA GLY A 125 8.80 22.56 -10.79
C GLY A 125 8.01 23.31 -11.88
N ARG A 126 6.84 23.86 -11.50
CA ARG A 126 5.92 24.61 -12.37
C ARG A 126 6.54 25.82 -13.06
N HIS A 127 7.71 26.30 -12.63
CA HIS A 127 8.39 27.40 -13.33
C HIS A 127 8.95 26.99 -14.70
N LEU A 128 8.99 25.69 -15.00
CA LEU A 128 9.22 25.10 -16.32
C LEU A 128 8.05 25.21 -17.29
N ASP A 129 6.83 25.50 -16.82
CA ASP A 129 5.61 25.39 -17.62
C ASP A 129 5.68 26.20 -18.94
N GLY A 130 5.76 25.47 -20.06
CA GLY A 130 5.81 26.05 -21.40
C GLY A 130 7.14 26.71 -21.78
N ARG A 131 8.20 26.59 -20.96
CA ARG A 131 9.52 27.17 -21.23
C ARG A 131 10.22 26.47 -22.40
N TYR A 132 10.64 27.23 -23.42
CA TYR A 132 11.44 26.69 -24.53
C TYR A 132 12.75 26.06 -24.03
N ALA A 133 13.00 24.81 -24.44
CA ALA A 133 14.06 23.95 -23.94
C ALA A 133 14.16 24.00 -22.40
N GLY A 134 13.04 23.85 -21.70
CA GLY A 134 12.96 23.92 -20.24
C GLY A 134 13.81 22.84 -19.57
N MET A 135 13.74 21.63 -20.12
CA MET A 135 14.65 20.52 -19.87
C MET A 135 15.48 20.27 -21.14
N VAL A 136 16.74 19.86 -20.98
CA VAL A 136 17.62 19.43 -22.08
C VAL A 136 18.19 18.06 -21.73
N LEU A 137 18.00 17.07 -22.60
CA LEU A 137 18.53 15.71 -22.40
C LEU A 137 19.54 15.35 -23.49
N ASN A 138 20.66 14.75 -23.07
CA ASN A 138 21.59 14.11 -23.97
C ASN A 138 21.14 12.65 -24.18
N LEU A 139 20.91 12.25 -25.43
CA LEU A 139 20.47 10.90 -25.80
C LEU A 139 21.52 10.13 -26.63
N THR A 140 22.71 10.70 -26.81
CA THR A 140 23.76 10.16 -27.70
C THR A 140 25.17 10.14 -27.10
N PHE A 141 25.49 10.99 -26.12
CA PHE A 141 26.75 10.97 -25.35
C PHE A 141 28.03 11.01 -26.21
N ALA A 142 27.97 11.65 -27.38
CA ALA A 142 29.08 11.79 -28.31
C ALA A 142 30.08 12.88 -27.88
N TYR A 143 29.64 13.91 -27.14
CA TYR A 143 30.50 15.05 -26.72
C TYR A 143 30.74 15.15 -25.21
N TRP A 144 29.91 14.51 -24.39
CA TRP A 144 29.96 14.57 -22.92
C TRP A 144 29.66 13.18 -22.35
N MET A 145 30.40 12.77 -21.32
CA MET A 145 30.40 11.42 -20.75
C MET A 145 30.44 10.31 -21.81
N GLN A 146 31.50 10.27 -22.63
CA GLN A 146 31.64 9.28 -23.71
C GLN A 146 31.70 7.82 -23.22
N GLU A 147 31.92 7.57 -21.93
CA GLU A 147 31.75 6.24 -21.33
C GLU A 147 30.30 5.72 -21.40
N CYS A 148 29.32 6.63 -21.40
CA CYS A 148 27.91 6.31 -21.64
C CYS A 148 27.63 5.82 -23.07
N LEU A 149 28.60 5.82 -24.00
CA LEU A 149 28.42 5.17 -25.30
C LEU A 149 28.24 3.64 -25.18
N VAL A 150 28.80 2.99 -24.14
CA VAL A 150 28.62 1.54 -23.90
C VAL A 150 27.48 1.22 -22.93
N THR A 151 27.09 2.14 -22.06
CA THR A 151 26.01 2.00 -21.05
C THR A 151 24.80 2.90 -21.35
N ARG A 152 24.59 3.22 -22.63
CA ARG A 152 23.71 4.30 -23.11
C ARG A 152 22.29 4.32 -22.51
N GLU A 153 21.61 3.18 -22.40
CA GLU A 153 20.28 3.14 -21.78
C GLU A 153 20.33 3.52 -20.29
N ARG A 154 21.26 2.94 -19.51
CA ARG A 154 21.47 3.27 -18.09
C ARG A 154 21.74 4.76 -17.91
N CYS A 155 22.58 5.36 -18.75
CA CYS A 155 22.86 6.80 -18.64
C CYS A 155 21.65 7.67 -19.01
N ILE A 156 20.90 7.32 -20.07
CA ILE A 156 19.68 8.04 -20.45
C ILE A 156 18.65 8.00 -19.31
N ARG A 157 18.46 6.83 -18.68
CA ARG A 157 17.56 6.67 -17.52
C ARG A 157 18.05 7.45 -16.30
N ALA A 158 19.33 7.34 -15.95
CA ALA A 158 19.91 8.08 -14.82
C ALA A 158 19.81 9.61 -14.97
N SER A 159 20.13 10.15 -16.16
CA SER A 159 19.90 11.56 -16.44
C SER A 159 18.42 11.92 -16.38
N ALA A 160 17.53 11.11 -16.98
CA ALA A 160 16.10 11.39 -16.96
C ALA A 160 15.55 11.51 -15.53
N VAL A 161 15.87 10.59 -14.62
CA VAL A 161 15.34 10.65 -13.25
C VAL A 161 15.85 11.90 -12.52
N HIS A 162 17.14 12.23 -12.59
CA HIS A 162 17.71 13.44 -11.98
C HIS A 162 17.01 14.72 -12.51
N GLU A 163 16.90 14.87 -13.84
CA GLU A 163 16.26 16.04 -14.45
C GLU A 163 14.77 16.14 -14.15
N PHE A 164 14.07 15.00 -14.03
CA PHE A 164 12.66 14.99 -13.62
C PHE A 164 12.48 15.33 -12.13
N GLY A 165 13.49 15.10 -11.27
CA GLY A 165 13.48 15.58 -9.89
C GLY A 165 13.50 17.11 -9.82
N HIS A 166 14.38 17.77 -10.60
CA HIS A 166 14.31 19.22 -10.82
C HIS A 166 12.95 19.65 -11.37
N ALA A 167 12.40 18.90 -12.34
CA ALA A 167 11.10 19.19 -12.91
C ALA A 167 9.92 18.99 -11.95
N LEU A 168 10.13 18.33 -10.81
CA LEU A 168 9.17 18.23 -9.69
C LEU A 168 9.44 19.22 -8.55
N GLY A 169 10.56 19.95 -8.57
CA GLY A 169 10.85 21.00 -7.59
C GLY A 169 12.03 20.71 -6.66
N PHE A 170 12.69 19.57 -6.80
CA PHE A 170 13.87 19.21 -6.01
C PHE A 170 15.13 19.90 -6.53
N ALA A 171 15.86 20.54 -5.64
CA ALA A 171 17.14 21.18 -5.95
C ALA A 171 18.30 20.17 -5.81
N ASP A 172 19.50 20.59 -6.20
CA ASP A 172 20.74 19.84 -6.01
C ASP A 172 21.03 19.60 -4.52
N GLU A 173 21.15 18.34 -4.08
CA GLU A 173 21.27 18.00 -2.65
C GLU A 173 22.54 18.61 -2.00
N GLN A 174 23.66 18.67 -2.73
CA GLN A 174 24.91 19.31 -2.28
C GLN A 174 24.81 20.83 -2.03
N THR A 175 23.65 21.45 -2.25
CA THR A 175 23.43 22.88 -1.93
C THR A 175 23.04 23.11 -0.46
N ARG A 176 22.83 22.03 0.31
CA ARG A 176 22.57 22.07 1.75
C ARG A 176 23.80 22.52 2.55
N SER A 177 25.00 22.02 2.24
CA SER A 177 26.23 22.34 3.01
C SER A 177 27.16 23.35 2.33
N ALA A 178 28.09 23.92 3.12
CA ALA A 178 29.14 24.79 2.63
C ALA A 178 30.40 24.66 3.51
N PRO A 179 31.64 24.77 2.96
CA PRO A 179 31.93 25.34 1.64
C PRO A 179 32.54 24.36 0.61
N PHE A 180 31.77 24.09 -0.45
CA PHE A 180 32.21 23.90 -1.85
C PHE A 180 33.58 23.24 -2.13
N SER A 181 33.57 21.92 -2.33
CA SER A 181 34.54 21.21 -3.18
C SER A 181 34.05 21.03 -4.63
N CYS A 182 32.75 21.18 -4.87
CA CYS A 182 32.05 20.87 -6.12
C CYS A 182 31.01 21.97 -6.45
N PRO A 183 30.91 22.44 -7.71
CA PRO A 183 30.00 23.52 -8.10
C PRO A 183 28.60 23.00 -8.47
N ALA A 184 27.59 23.28 -7.64
CA ALA A 184 26.19 22.97 -7.90
C ALA A 184 25.48 24.00 -8.81
N THR A 185 24.28 23.66 -9.30
CA THR A 185 23.47 24.53 -10.16
C THR A 185 22.77 25.61 -9.35
N ALA A 186 23.19 26.87 -9.54
CA ALA A 186 22.64 28.01 -8.79
C ALA A 186 21.24 28.43 -9.29
N TYR A 187 20.19 27.75 -8.82
CA TYR A 187 18.80 28.17 -8.96
C TYR A 187 18.50 29.42 -8.10
N ALA A 188 17.44 30.17 -8.45
CA ALA A 188 17.07 31.40 -7.75
C ALA A 188 15.65 31.29 -7.15
N GLY A 189 15.57 31.18 -5.82
CA GLY A 189 14.31 31.07 -5.07
C GLY A 189 14.52 31.19 -3.56
N THR A 190 13.44 31.13 -2.79
CA THR A 190 13.47 30.93 -1.33
C THR A 190 13.26 29.46 -1.02
N PHE A 191 14.34 28.70 -1.09
CA PHE A 191 14.34 27.27 -0.79
C PHE A 191 13.89 27.02 0.65
N THR A 192 13.07 25.97 0.84
CA THR A 192 12.66 25.53 2.17
C THR A 192 13.47 24.29 2.53
N PRO A 193 14.38 24.33 3.52
CA PRO A 193 15.01 23.12 4.04
C PRO A 193 13.95 22.24 4.71
N PHE A 194 13.45 21.28 3.94
CA PHE A 194 13.10 19.99 4.49
C PHE A 194 14.42 19.22 4.65
N GLY A 195 14.57 18.54 5.79
CA GLY A 195 15.81 17.91 6.25
C GLY A 195 16.47 18.64 7.43
N GLU A 196 17.28 17.88 8.18
CA GLU A 196 18.37 18.41 9.01
C GLU A 196 19.54 18.88 8.11
N ALA A 197 20.68 19.28 8.69
CA ALA A 197 21.78 19.91 7.96
C ALA A 197 22.69 18.97 7.12
N GLU A 198 22.33 17.69 6.98
CA GLU A 198 23.16 16.66 6.33
C GLU A 198 22.63 16.25 4.93
N GLU A 199 23.53 15.83 4.05
CA GLU A 199 23.28 15.58 2.63
C GLU A 199 23.04 14.09 2.36
N ASP A 200 21.99 13.74 1.60
CA ASP A 200 21.90 12.39 1.03
C ASP A 200 22.86 12.28 -0.15
N VAL A 201 24.11 11.95 0.14
CA VAL A 201 25.19 11.77 -0.85
C VAL A 201 24.92 10.64 -1.87
N ASP A 202 23.93 9.78 -1.61
CA ASP A 202 23.52 8.66 -2.45
C ASP A 202 22.22 8.94 -3.23
N SER A 203 21.54 10.07 -2.95
CA SER A 203 20.34 10.57 -3.66
C SER A 203 20.59 10.70 -5.16
N VAL A 204 19.53 10.49 -5.96
CA VAL A 204 19.55 10.80 -7.39
C VAL A 204 19.76 12.30 -7.67
N MET A 205 19.44 13.16 -6.70
CA MET A 205 19.61 14.61 -6.74
C MET A 205 20.99 15.09 -6.28
N TYR A 206 21.90 14.18 -5.91
CA TYR A 206 23.30 14.50 -5.59
C TYR A 206 24.17 14.50 -6.85
N GLU A 207 24.61 15.69 -7.28
CA GLU A 207 25.32 15.87 -8.56
C GLU A 207 26.84 15.60 -8.45
N CYS A 208 27.38 15.78 -7.25
CA CYS A 208 28.82 15.85 -6.94
C CYS A 208 29.49 14.50 -6.68
N ALA A 209 28.70 13.46 -6.46
CA ALA A 209 29.17 12.09 -6.46
C ALA A 209 28.71 11.38 -7.73
N ASP A 210 29.33 10.24 -7.97
CA ASP A 210 28.94 9.29 -9.01
C ASP A 210 27.64 8.52 -8.64
N SER A 211 26.97 8.88 -7.52
CA SER A 211 25.74 8.25 -6.97
C SER A 211 24.63 8.07 -8.00
N ARG A 212 24.23 9.16 -8.70
CA ARG A 212 23.24 9.12 -9.78
C ARG A 212 23.52 8.06 -10.85
N TRP A 213 24.79 7.79 -11.14
CA TRP A 213 25.22 6.75 -12.10
C TRP A 213 25.39 5.37 -11.46
N ARG A 214 25.95 5.28 -10.24
CA ARG A 214 26.14 4.06 -9.43
C ARG A 214 24.83 3.33 -9.19
N ARG A 215 23.82 4.05 -8.71
CA ARG A 215 22.45 3.57 -8.54
C ARG A 215 21.68 3.53 -9.86
N GLY A 216 22.08 4.33 -10.86
CA GLY A 216 21.60 4.23 -12.24
C GLY A 216 20.21 4.85 -12.47
N GLY A 217 19.88 5.90 -11.72
CA GLY A 217 18.54 6.50 -11.69
C GLY A 217 17.56 5.87 -10.70
N ARG A 218 18.01 4.93 -9.87
CA ARG A 218 17.24 4.41 -8.73
C ARG A 218 17.17 5.45 -7.61
N LEU A 219 15.99 5.60 -7.00
CA LEU A 219 15.73 6.53 -5.90
C LEU A 219 16.27 5.99 -4.56
N THR A 220 16.61 6.88 -3.62
CA THR A 220 16.84 6.54 -2.20
C THR A 220 15.53 6.57 -1.39
N ALA A 221 15.58 6.10 -0.14
CA ALA A 221 14.46 6.26 0.79
C ALA A 221 14.13 7.74 1.05
N TYR A 222 15.13 8.63 1.07
CA TYR A 222 14.92 10.08 1.19
C TYR A 222 14.34 10.70 -0.08
N ASP A 223 14.77 10.25 -1.27
CA ASP A 223 14.16 10.64 -2.55
C ASP A 223 12.66 10.32 -2.55
N VAL A 224 12.29 9.09 -2.18
CA VAL A 224 10.89 8.63 -2.10
C VAL A 224 10.10 9.38 -1.03
N LYS A 225 10.64 9.53 0.18
CA LYS A 225 9.99 10.29 1.28
C LYS A 225 9.79 11.76 0.88
N GLY A 226 10.76 12.37 0.20
CA GLY A 226 10.65 13.72 -0.36
C GLY A 226 9.56 13.85 -1.41
N ALA A 227 9.49 12.89 -2.34
CA ALA A 227 8.47 12.83 -3.39
C ALA A 227 7.05 12.71 -2.83
N ALA A 228 6.83 11.75 -1.91
CA ALA A 228 5.53 11.53 -1.28
C ALA A 228 5.09 12.72 -0.40
N LEU A 229 6.01 13.35 0.35
CA LEU A 229 5.71 14.56 1.12
C LEU A 229 5.34 15.77 0.24
N LEU A 230 5.82 15.82 -1.01
CA LEU A 230 5.61 16.93 -1.93
C LEU A 230 4.40 16.76 -2.86
N TYR A 231 4.01 15.51 -3.16
CA TYR A 231 2.97 15.17 -4.15
C TYR A 231 1.95 14.09 -3.73
N GLY A 232 2.01 13.59 -2.48
CA GLY A 232 1.05 12.65 -1.90
C GLY A 232 1.36 11.16 -2.13
N ASP A 233 0.54 10.32 -1.50
CA ASP A 233 0.67 8.84 -1.38
C ASP A 233 1.14 8.10 -2.63
N ALA A 234 1.97 7.07 -2.42
CA ALA A 234 2.54 6.22 -3.46
C ALA A 234 1.55 5.18 -4.00
N LEU A 235 1.69 4.84 -5.29
CA LEU A 235 0.89 3.82 -5.99
C LEU A 235 1.63 2.47 -5.95
N TRP A 236 1.21 1.55 -5.09
CA TRP A 236 1.91 0.29 -4.82
C TRP A 236 1.69 -0.79 -5.89
N SER A 237 0.53 -0.78 -6.55
CA SER A 237 0.20 -1.69 -7.65
C SER A 237 -1.01 -1.15 -8.45
N ARG A 238 -1.41 -1.84 -9.52
CA ARG A 238 -2.54 -1.49 -10.42
C ARG A 238 -3.44 -2.69 -10.72
N GLN A 239 -3.84 -3.46 -9.70
CA GLN A 239 -4.42 -4.80 -9.89
C GLN A 239 -5.87 -4.92 -9.41
N PHE A 240 -6.26 -4.10 -8.44
CA PHE A 240 -7.57 -4.01 -7.81
C PHE A 240 -8.16 -2.59 -7.88
N GLY A 241 -7.70 -1.77 -8.83
CA GLY A 241 -8.23 -0.45 -9.12
C GLY A 241 -9.60 -0.48 -9.80
N ALA A 242 -10.32 0.64 -9.76
CA ALA A 242 -11.67 0.77 -10.31
C ALA A 242 -11.71 1.04 -11.83
N ASP A 243 -10.62 1.47 -12.45
CA ASP A 243 -10.50 1.62 -13.91
C ASP A 243 -10.17 0.29 -14.60
N ASP A 244 -10.64 0.11 -15.85
CA ASP A 244 -10.41 -1.11 -16.65
C ASP A 244 -8.91 -1.39 -16.88
N SER A 245 -8.06 -0.35 -16.96
CA SER A 245 -6.60 -0.48 -17.08
C SER A 245 -5.89 -0.82 -15.76
N ALA A 246 -6.62 -0.78 -14.63
CA ALA A 246 -6.16 -1.12 -13.28
C ALA A 246 -6.90 -2.32 -12.67
N GLY A 247 -7.64 -3.08 -13.49
CA GLY A 247 -8.33 -4.33 -13.12
C GLY A 247 -9.86 -4.29 -13.17
N GLY A 248 -10.49 -3.11 -13.30
CA GLY A 248 -11.94 -2.96 -13.49
C GLY A 248 -12.80 -3.34 -12.27
N TRP A 249 -12.31 -3.12 -11.05
CA TRP A 249 -12.98 -3.60 -9.84
C TRP A 249 -14.16 -2.72 -9.38
N SER A 250 -15.33 -2.98 -9.97
CA SER A 250 -16.63 -2.49 -9.47
C SER A 250 -16.93 -2.99 -8.04
N VAL A 251 -17.45 -2.10 -7.18
CA VAL A 251 -18.00 -2.49 -5.85
C VAL A 251 -19.43 -3.06 -5.93
N GLU A 252 -20.08 -3.02 -7.10
CA GLU A 252 -21.43 -3.58 -7.27
C GLU A 252 -21.37 -5.10 -7.49
N ASP A 253 -20.32 -5.59 -8.17
CA ASP A 253 -20.11 -7.01 -8.50
C ASP A 253 -19.08 -7.69 -7.59
N HIS A 254 -18.03 -6.96 -7.18
CA HIS A 254 -16.84 -7.51 -6.54
C HIS A 254 -16.63 -6.98 -5.11
N VAL A 255 -16.00 -7.81 -4.27
CA VAL A 255 -15.56 -7.43 -2.92
C VAL A 255 -14.03 -7.44 -2.87
N ARG A 256 -13.42 -6.46 -2.21
CA ARG A 256 -11.98 -6.37 -1.90
C ARG A 256 -11.86 -6.27 -0.38
N VAL A 257 -11.02 -7.08 0.25
CA VAL A 257 -10.70 -7.05 1.70
C VAL A 257 -9.21 -7.32 1.92
N MET A 258 -8.74 -7.05 3.13
CA MET A 258 -7.38 -7.33 3.58
C MET A 258 -7.39 -8.46 4.62
N GLY A 259 -6.32 -9.25 4.69
CA GLY A 259 -6.07 -10.22 5.77
C GLY A 259 -5.00 -11.24 5.37
N ASP A 260 -4.20 -11.71 6.34
CA ASP A 260 -3.13 -12.68 6.07
C ASP A 260 -3.74 -14.04 5.73
N VAL A 261 -3.77 -14.39 4.44
CA VAL A 261 -4.22 -15.71 3.99
C VAL A 261 -3.03 -16.65 3.77
N THR A 262 -1.78 -16.16 3.85
CA THR A 262 -0.58 -16.99 3.65
C THR A 262 0.02 -17.58 4.93
N GLY A 263 -0.19 -16.94 6.07
CA GLY A 263 0.31 -17.34 7.38
C GLY A 263 1.73 -16.85 7.68
N ASP A 264 2.09 -15.67 7.17
CA ASP A 264 3.40 -15.03 7.42
C ASP A 264 3.33 -13.75 8.27
N GLY A 265 2.13 -13.37 8.73
CA GLY A 265 1.89 -12.21 9.59
C GLY A 265 1.45 -10.95 8.85
N LEU A 266 1.43 -10.95 7.51
CA LEU A 266 1.18 -9.76 6.69
C LEU A 266 -0.17 -9.83 5.96
N PRO A 267 -1.00 -8.77 5.95
CA PRO A 267 -2.30 -8.82 5.31
C PRO A 267 -2.21 -8.79 3.79
N ASP A 268 -2.67 -9.86 3.15
CA ASP A 268 -2.78 -9.95 1.69
C ASP A 268 -4.01 -9.18 1.18
N ILE A 269 -3.98 -8.77 -0.10
CA ILE A 269 -5.20 -8.33 -0.78
C ILE A 269 -5.98 -9.56 -1.22
N VAL A 270 -7.24 -9.67 -0.79
CA VAL A 270 -8.18 -10.72 -1.20
C VAL A 270 -9.35 -10.11 -1.97
N GLY A 271 -9.44 -10.45 -3.26
CA GLY A 271 -10.46 -9.95 -4.17
C GLY A 271 -11.44 -11.04 -4.64
N PHE A 272 -12.70 -10.91 -4.27
CA PHE A 272 -13.81 -11.73 -4.75
C PHE A 272 -14.32 -11.20 -6.10
N GLY A 273 -13.56 -11.50 -7.16
CA GLY A 273 -13.76 -11.00 -8.52
C GLY A 273 -14.80 -11.79 -9.33
N TYR A 274 -14.79 -11.59 -10.66
CA TYR A 274 -15.76 -12.24 -11.55
C TYR A 274 -15.63 -13.77 -11.55
N ALA A 275 -14.42 -14.29 -11.78
CA ALA A 275 -14.17 -15.73 -11.98
C ALA A 275 -13.99 -16.53 -10.67
N GLY A 276 -13.82 -15.85 -9.52
CA GLY A 276 -13.53 -16.47 -8.23
C GLY A 276 -12.75 -15.55 -7.30
N VAL A 277 -12.04 -16.13 -6.33
CA VAL A 277 -11.16 -15.41 -5.42
C VAL A 277 -9.75 -15.28 -5.97
N TYR A 278 -9.30 -14.04 -6.06
CA TYR A 278 -7.95 -13.63 -6.40
C TYR A 278 -7.22 -13.20 -5.14
N VAL A 279 -5.93 -13.53 -5.04
CA VAL A 279 -5.06 -13.06 -3.96
C VAL A 279 -3.83 -12.40 -4.57
N SER A 280 -3.46 -11.25 -4.01
CA SER A 280 -2.15 -10.63 -4.21
C SER A 280 -1.44 -10.63 -2.87
N LYS A 281 -0.39 -11.46 -2.79
CA LYS A 281 0.37 -11.64 -1.57
C LYS A 281 1.07 -10.34 -1.15
N ASN A 282 1.07 -9.98 0.13
CA ASN A 282 1.96 -8.94 0.65
C ASN A 282 3.41 -9.45 0.71
N MET A 283 4.37 -8.64 0.24
CA MET A 283 5.79 -9.01 0.05
C MET A 283 6.75 -8.07 0.79
N VAL A 284 6.28 -7.37 1.83
CA VAL A 284 7.15 -6.56 2.70
C VAL A 284 7.93 -7.48 3.63
N GLU A 285 9.19 -7.79 3.30
CA GLU A 285 10.04 -8.64 4.14
C GLU A 285 10.63 -7.85 5.33
N SER A 286 10.39 -8.31 6.56
CA SER A 286 10.72 -7.60 7.82
C SER A 286 12.21 -7.37 8.10
N ASP A 287 13.11 -7.97 7.32
CA ASP A 287 14.56 -7.98 7.56
C ASP A 287 15.38 -7.41 6.37
N PHE A 288 14.76 -6.94 5.28
CA PHE A 288 15.50 -6.37 4.16
C PHE A 288 14.78 -5.23 3.43
N ILE A 289 15.59 -4.34 2.86
CA ILE A 289 15.16 -3.18 2.07
C ILE A 289 14.10 -3.60 1.05
N LEU A 290 12.96 -2.91 1.08
CA LEU A 290 11.87 -3.08 0.11
C LEU A 290 12.42 -3.22 -1.33
N PRO A 291 11.88 -4.13 -2.17
CA PRO A 291 11.96 -3.91 -3.60
C PRO A 291 11.43 -2.50 -3.92
N GLU A 292 11.87 -1.87 -5.01
CA GLU A 292 11.73 -0.40 -5.18
C GLU A 292 10.29 0.13 -5.25
N ASN A 293 9.32 -0.77 -5.33
CA ASN A 293 7.97 -0.53 -4.85
C ASN A 293 7.72 -1.54 -3.73
N GLY A 294 7.25 -1.11 -2.56
CA GLY A 294 6.53 -2.01 -1.64
C GLY A 294 5.36 -2.59 -2.45
N SER A 295 5.40 -3.90 -2.73
CA SER A 295 4.66 -4.44 -3.87
C SER A 295 3.91 -5.71 -3.51
N PHE A 296 2.60 -5.59 -3.51
CA PHE A 296 1.71 -6.73 -3.60
C PHE A 296 2.06 -7.57 -4.84
N ALA A 297 2.32 -8.86 -4.63
CA ALA A 297 2.71 -9.80 -5.67
C ALA A 297 1.71 -9.83 -6.83
N PRO A 298 2.11 -10.27 -8.05
CA PRO A 298 1.20 -10.45 -9.17
C PRO A 298 -0.05 -11.24 -8.79
N THR A 299 -1.24 -10.67 -9.03
CA THR A 299 -2.52 -11.22 -8.59
C THR A 299 -2.82 -12.57 -9.22
N LEU A 300 -3.06 -13.59 -8.39
CA LEU A 300 -3.37 -14.95 -8.83
C LEU A 300 -4.79 -15.36 -8.43
N LEU A 301 -5.52 -16.01 -9.35
CA LEU A 301 -6.78 -16.69 -9.05
C LEU A 301 -6.48 -17.93 -8.19
N LYS A 302 -6.77 -17.85 -6.89
CA LYS A 302 -6.51 -18.93 -5.92
C LYS A 302 -7.68 -19.93 -5.80
N LEU A 303 -8.91 -19.51 -6.09
CA LEU A 303 -10.10 -20.39 -6.00
C LEU A 303 -11.19 -19.99 -6.99
N GLN A 304 -11.74 -20.95 -7.75
CA GLN A 304 -12.92 -20.75 -8.63
C GLN A 304 -14.24 -20.84 -7.84
N GLY A 305 -14.36 -20.03 -6.79
CA GLY A 305 -15.49 -19.97 -5.86
C GLY A 305 -15.67 -18.56 -5.31
N PHE A 306 -16.80 -18.28 -4.65
CA PHE A 306 -17.18 -16.96 -4.09
C PHE A 306 -17.21 -15.76 -5.08
N GLY A 307 -16.99 -15.99 -6.37
CA GLY A 307 -17.01 -14.99 -7.42
C GLY A 307 -18.37 -14.81 -8.09
N TYR A 308 -18.48 -13.75 -8.90
CA TYR A 308 -19.74 -13.37 -9.56
C TYR A 308 -20.29 -14.46 -10.49
N ALA A 309 -19.40 -15.15 -11.21
CA ALA A 309 -19.73 -16.26 -12.12
C ALA A 309 -20.28 -17.49 -11.38
N GLN A 310 -19.94 -17.68 -10.09
CA GLN A 310 -20.51 -18.70 -9.21
C GLN A 310 -21.80 -18.24 -8.51
N GLY A 311 -22.39 -17.11 -8.92
CA GLY A 311 -23.68 -16.61 -8.42
C GLY A 311 -23.59 -15.68 -7.21
N TRP A 312 -22.38 -15.30 -6.76
CA TRP A 312 -22.21 -14.39 -5.62
C TRP A 312 -22.47 -12.94 -6.01
N ARG A 313 -23.04 -12.16 -5.09
CA ARG A 313 -23.65 -10.85 -5.35
C ARG A 313 -23.46 -9.92 -4.15
N VAL A 314 -23.02 -8.66 -4.35
CA VAL A 314 -22.66 -7.77 -3.23
C VAL A 314 -23.89 -7.32 -2.45
N GLU A 315 -25.02 -7.09 -3.13
CA GLU A 315 -26.30 -6.69 -2.53
C GLU A 315 -27.01 -7.81 -1.74
N ARG A 316 -26.50 -9.05 -1.83
CA ARG A 316 -27.12 -10.27 -1.30
C ARG A 316 -26.21 -11.06 -0.36
N HIS A 317 -24.95 -11.24 -0.74
CA HIS A 317 -23.99 -12.21 -0.17
C HIS A 317 -22.66 -11.54 0.27
N PRO A 318 -22.56 -11.10 1.55
CA PRO A 318 -21.31 -10.68 2.14
C PRO A 318 -20.24 -11.77 2.07
N ARG A 319 -19.00 -11.34 1.87
CA ARG A 319 -17.79 -12.15 1.76
C ARG A 319 -16.67 -11.43 2.51
N THR A 320 -15.88 -12.16 3.29
CA THR A 320 -14.80 -11.62 4.12
C THR A 320 -13.73 -12.70 4.35
N VAL A 321 -12.62 -12.34 4.98
CA VAL A 321 -11.61 -13.29 5.47
C VAL A 321 -11.40 -13.12 6.98
N ALA A 322 -11.08 -14.22 7.67
CA ALA A 322 -10.60 -14.28 9.05
C ALA A 322 -10.18 -15.73 9.37
N ASP A 323 -9.27 -15.94 10.33
CA ASP A 323 -8.97 -17.30 10.79
C ASP A 323 -10.15 -17.84 11.62
N VAL A 324 -10.90 -18.79 11.06
CA VAL A 324 -12.01 -19.45 11.77
C VAL A 324 -11.61 -20.81 12.31
N ASN A 325 -10.37 -21.26 12.08
CA ASN A 325 -9.89 -22.60 12.37
C ASN A 325 -8.86 -22.67 13.52
N GLY A 326 -8.08 -21.62 13.70
CA GLY A 326 -7.07 -21.44 14.75
C GLY A 326 -5.66 -21.86 14.34
N ASP A 327 -5.32 -21.77 13.05
CA ASP A 327 -4.00 -22.15 12.51
C ASP A 327 -3.15 -20.97 12.01
N GLY A 328 -3.59 -19.73 12.26
CA GLY A 328 -2.89 -18.49 11.92
C GLY A 328 -3.01 -18.07 10.46
N LYS A 329 -4.01 -18.58 9.71
CA LYS A 329 -4.34 -18.10 8.35
C LYS A 329 -5.79 -17.69 8.26
N ALA A 330 -6.05 -16.58 7.57
CA ALA A 330 -7.39 -16.14 7.27
C ALA A 330 -8.05 -17.04 6.21
N ASP A 331 -9.17 -17.65 6.59
CA ASP A 331 -10.01 -18.48 5.73
C ASP A 331 -10.99 -17.61 4.93
N LEU A 332 -11.57 -18.14 3.85
CA LEU A 332 -12.64 -17.45 3.12
C LEU A 332 -13.99 -17.72 3.77
N ILE A 333 -14.71 -16.68 4.21
CA ILE A 333 -16.08 -16.77 4.74
C ILE A 333 -17.06 -16.09 3.78
N GLY A 334 -18.11 -16.81 3.38
CA GLY A 334 -19.16 -16.29 2.51
C GLY A 334 -20.57 -16.60 3.02
N PHE A 335 -21.38 -15.55 3.18
CA PHE A 335 -22.76 -15.62 3.66
C PHE A 335 -23.73 -15.76 2.47
N ALA A 336 -23.95 -17.01 2.03
CA ALA A 336 -24.74 -17.39 0.85
C ALA A 336 -26.26 -17.35 1.11
N ASP A 337 -27.05 -17.98 0.22
CA ASP A 337 -28.50 -18.12 0.40
C ASP A 337 -28.88 -19.09 1.53
N ASN A 338 -28.34 -20.30 1.48
CA ASN A 338 -28.69 -21.42 2.37
C ASN A 338 -27.83 -21.49 3.64
N GLY A 339 -26.91 -20.55 3.86
CA GLY A 339 -26.08 -20.50 5.07
C GLY A 339 -24.72 -19.85 4.86
N VAL A 340 -23.80 -20.12 5.79
CA VAL A 340 -22.39 -19.68 5.72
C VAL A 340 -21.53 -20.80 5.15
N TYR A 341 -20.77 -20.46 4.11
CA TYR A 341 -19.73 -21.31 3.54
C TYR A 341 -18.35 -20.83 4.01
N VAL A 342 -17.48 -21.79 4.31
CA VAL A 342 -16.06 -21.56 4.59
C VAL A 342 -15.21 -22.32 3.58
N ALA A 343 -14.14 -21.72 3.07
CA ALA A 343 -13.06 -22.45 2.40
C ALA A 343 -11.74 -22.15 3.11
N LEU A 344 -11.18 -23.18 3.74
CA LEU A 344 -9.97 -23.05 4.56
C LEU A 344 -8.77 -22.67 3.71
N SER A 345 -7.89 -21.81 4.24
CA SER A 345 -6.58 -21.57 3.62
C SER A 345 -5.62 -22.75 3.83
N ASN A 346 -4.59 -22.83 2.99
CA ASN A 346 -3.41 -23.66 3.18
C ASN A 346 -2.09 -22.90 3.00
N GLY A 347 -2.15 -21.56 2.97
CA GLY A 347 -1.02 -20.67 2.72
C GLY A 347 -0.79 -20.37 1.23
N ASP A 348 -0.89 -21.39 0.38
CA ASP A 348 -0.75 -21.26 -1.08
C ASP A 348 -2.07 -20.94 -1.79
N GLY A 349 -3.21 -21.20 -1.17
CA GLY A 349 -4.56 -21.04 -1.71
C GLY A 349 -5.60 -21.65 -0.80
N PHE A 350 -6.77 -22.02 -1.35
CA PHE A 350 -7.92 -22.41 -0.54
C PHE A 350 -8.48 -23.80 -0.90
N GLY A 351 -9.11 -24.45 0.09
CA GLY A 351 -9.87 -25.67 -0.06
C GLY A 351 -11.19 -25.50 -0.84
N ALA A 352 -11.99 -26.55 -0.88
CA ALA A 352 -13.35 -26.48 -1.42
C ALA A 352 -14.27 -25.71 -0.44
N PRO A 353 -15.23 -24.89 -0.91
CA PRO A 353 -16.22 -24.26 -0.04
C PRO A 353 -17.17 -25.27 0.59
N GLU A 354 -17.18 -25.36 1.92
CA GLU A 354 -18.04 -26.24 2.71
C GLU A 354 -19.09 -25.45 3.49
N LEU A 355 -20.31 -25.97 3.59
CA LEU A 355 -21.42 -25.34 4.32
C LEU A 355 -21.28 -25.61 5.82
N TRP A 356 -20.74 -24.63 6.56
CA TRP A 356 -20.46 -24.75 7.99
C TRP A 356 -21.64 -24.41 8.91
N LEU A 357 -22.65 -23.67 8.41
CA LEU A 357 -23.83 -23.28 9.21
C LEU A 357 -25.05 -22.95 8.35
N THR A 358 -26.21 -23.53 8.62
CA THR A 358 -27.49 -23.23 7.95
C THR A 358 -28.23 -22.03 8.58
N ASN A 359 -27.53 -20.91 8.78
CA ASN A 359 -28.06 -19.63 9.28
C ASN A 359 -27.18 -18.48 8.74
N PHE A 360 -27.48 -17.22 9.09
CA PHE A 360 -26.81 -16.00 8.59
C PHE A 360 -26.84 -15.81 7.06
N GLY A 361 -27.59 -16.65 6.35
CA GLY A 361 -27.79 -16.58 4.90
C GLY A 361 -29.03 -15.78 4.50
N TYR A 362 -29.15 -15.50 3.20
CA TYR A 362 -30.27 -14.74 2.67
C TYR A 362 -31.61 -15.47 2.88
N ASP A 363 -31.68 -16.76 2.60
CA ASP A 363 -32.88 -17.56 2.85
C ASP A 363 -32.80 -18.26 4.22
N ALA A 364 -31.61 -18.77 4.58
CA ALA A 364 -31.33 -19.38 5.88
C ALA A 364 -31.17 -18.32 6.99
N GLY A 365 -32.28 -17.98 7.64
CA GLY A 365 -32.35 -16.96 8.70
C GLY A 365 -32.83 -15.58 8.23
N GLN A 366 -33.12 -15.42 6.94
CA GLN A 366 -33.68 -14.18 6.36
C GLN A 366 -32.79 -12.93 6.52
N TRP A 367 -31.47 -13.10 6.41
CA TRP A 367 -30.51 -12.00 6.52
C TRP A 367 -30.49 -11.13 5.25
N ARG A 368 -30.21 -9.83 5.41
CA ARG A 368 -30.30 -8.84 4.33
C ARG A 368 -29.18 -7.83 4.48
N VAL A 369 -28.34 -7.65 3.45
CA VAL A 369 -27.20 -6.70 3.48
C VAL A 369 -27.66 -5.28 3.87
N LYS A 370 -28.83 -4.85 3.39
CA LYS A 370 -29.42 -3.55 3.68
C LYS A 370 -30.00 -3.38 5.11
N PHE A 371 -30.00 -4.39 5.96
CA PHE A 371 -30.59 -4.27 7.31
C PHE A 371 -29.77 -4.94 8.42
N HIS A 372 -29.01 -5.98 8.08
CA HIS A 372 -28.32 -6.86 9.02
C HIS A 372 -26.86 -7.07 8.58
N GLU A 373 -25.96 -6.26 9.12
CA GLU A 373 -24.52 -6.44 9.05
C GLU A 373 -24.13 -7.81 9.61
N ARG A 374 -23.14 -8.43 8.98
CA ARG A 374 -22.54 -9.71 9.37
C ARG A 374 -21.04 -9.54 9.25
N THR A 375 -20.33 -9.79 10.34
CA THR A 375 -18.87 -9.72 10.45
C THR A 375 -18.37 -10.95 11.19
N VAL A 376 -17.06 -11.04 11.38
CA VAL A 376 -16.38 -12.13 12.09
C VAL A 376 -15.31 -11.57 13.03
N GLY A 377 -15.02 -12.28 14.11
CA GLY A 377 -13.99 -11.94 15.09
C GLY A 377 -14.10 -12.84 16.32
N ASP A 378 -13.00 -13.09 17.03
CA ASP A 378 -13.01 -13.93 18.23
C ASP A 378 -13.67 -13.18 19.39
N VAL A 379 -14.92 -13.49 19.71
CA VAL A 379 -15.66 -12.82 20.81
C VAL A 379 -15.59 -13.60 22.12
N ASN A 380 -14.87 -14.73 22.15
CA ASN A 380 -14.88 -15.69 23.24
C ASN A 380 -13.48 -15.91 23.88
N GLY A 381 -12.41 -15.64 23.13
CA GLY A 381 -11.00 -15.75 23.50
C GLY A 381 -10.43 -17.17 23.36
N ASP A 382 -10.83 -17.93 22.33
CA ASP A 382 -10.25 -19.25 22.01
C ASP A 382 -9.33 -19.29 20.77
N GLY A 383 -9.06 -18.13 20.16
CA GLY A 383 -8.17 -17.96 19.02
C GLY A 383 -8.84 -18.20 17.66
N LYS A 384 -10.18 -18.16 17.58
CA LYS A 384 -10.93 -18.37 16.33
C LYS A 384 -11.96 -17.28 16.11
N ALA A 385 -12.10 -16.81 14.88
CA ALA A 385 -13.12 -15.85 14.52
C ALA A 385 -14.52 -16.49 14.54
N ASP A 386 -15.38 -15.97 15.42
CA ASP A 386 -16.79 -16.32 15.53
C ASP A 386 -17.63 -15.52 14.52
N ILE A 387 -18.83 -16.00 14.16
CA ILE A 387 -19.78 -15.19 13.38
C ILE A 387 -20.48 -14.20 14.33
N VAL A 388 -20.46 -12.92 13.99
CA VAL A 388 -21.22 -11.86 14.66
C VAL A 388 -22.19 -11.20 13.68
N GLY A 389 -23.50 -11.33 13.94
CA GLY A 389 -24.55 -10.77 13.10
C GLY A 389 -25.48 -9.81 13.84
N PHE A 390 -25.61 -8.59 13.32
CA PHE A 390 -26.44 -7.54 13.87
C PHE A 390 -27.88 -7.69 13.34
N GLY A 391 -28.71 -8.43 14.08
CA GLY A 391 -30.05 -8.84 13.65
C GLY A 391 -31.16 -7.85 14.02
N VAL A 392 -32.42 -8.29 13.89
CA VAL A 392 -33.58 -7.46 14.23
C VAL A 392 -33.67 -7.18 15.74
N ALA A 393 -33.44 -8.19 16.59
CA ALA A 393 -33.64 -8.10 18.03
C ALA A 393 -32.38 -7.74 18.85
N GLY A 394 -31.20 -7.77 18.22
CA GLY A 394 -29.90 -7.55 18.87
C GLY A 394 -28.78 -8.29 18.13
N VAL A 395 -27.63 -8.47 18.78
CA VAL A 395 -26.48 -9.18 18.22
C VAL A 395 -26.58 -10.69 18.44
N TYR A 396 -26.47 -11.43 17.35
CA TYR A 396 -26.43 -12.90 17.33
C TYR A 396 -24.99 -13.36 17.10
N VAL A 397 -24.52 -14.29 17.93
CA VAL A 397 -23.21 -14.92 17.80
C VAL A 397 -23.37 -16.41 17.49
N SER A 398 -22.51 -16.93 16.62
CA SER A 398 -22.33 -18.35 16.35
C SER A 398 -20.84 -18.67 16.50
N LEU A 399 -20.49 -19.33 17.60
CA LEU A 399 -19.09 -19.64 17.92
C LEU A 399 -18.46 -20.60 16.90
N SER A 400 -17.20 -20.41 16.54
CA SER A 400 -16.47 -21.40 15.73
C SER A 400 -16.13 -22.64 16.57
N THR A 401 -16.09 -23.79 15.90
CA THR A 401 -15.49 -25.03 16.43
C THR A 401 -14.11 -25.32 15.84
N GLY A 402 -13.72 -24.55 14.82
CA GLY A 402 -12.60 -24.85 13.91
C GLY A 402 -12.91 -25.87 12.80
N SER A 403 -14.17 -26.29 12.65
CA SER A 403 -14.63 -27.20 11.58
C SER A 403 -16.10 -27.01 11.16
N SER A 404 -16.79 -26.08 11.82
CA SER A 404 -18.20 -25.73 11.68
C SER A 404 -18.50 -24.59 12.67
N PHE A 405 -19.67 -23.94 12.57
CA PHE A 405 -20.11 -23.01 13.61
C PHE A 405 -21.21 -23.61 14.49
N GLY A 406 -21.16 -23.29 15.78
CA GLY A 406 -22.19 -23.62 16.76
C GLY A 406 -23.52 -22.88 16.53
N PRO A 407 -24.54 -23.18 17.35
CA PRO A 407 -25.87 -22.58 17.20
C PRO A 407 -25.84 -21.06 17.41
N SER A 408 -26.60 -20.35 16.58
CA SER A 408 -26.76 -18.89 16.64
C SER A 408 -27.59 -18.50 17.87
N ASN A 409 -27.03 -17.69 18.76
CA ASN A 409 -27.66 -17.23 19.99
C ASN A 409 -27.56 -15.72 20.12
N ILE A 410 -28.60 -15.07 20.66
CA ILE A 410 -28.53 -13.63 20.97
C ILE A 410 -27.63 -13.41 22.20
N TRP A 411 -26.58 -12.62 22.05
CA TRP A 411 -25.57 -12.36 23.09
C TRP A 411 -25.77 -11.01 23.79
N ILE A 412 -26.38 -10.03 23.11
CA ILE A 412 -26.86 -8.79 23.70
C ILE A 412 -28.12 -8.30 22.95
N ALA A 413 -29.11 -7.82 23.69
CA ALA A 413 -30.36 -7.27 23.16
C ALA A 413 -30.23 -5.77 22.79
N ASP A 414 -29.14 -5.44 22.11
CA ASP A 414 -28.78 -4.10 21.63
C ASP A 414 -28.04 -4.22 20.28
N PHE A 415 -27.72 -3.10 19.63
CA PHE A 415 -27.12 -3.01 18.28
C PHE A 415 -27.98 -3.65 17.17
N GLY A 416 -29.25 -3.92 17.44
CA GLY A 416 -30.22 -4.47 16.48
C GLY A 416 -31.16 -3.41 15.89
N VAL A 417 -31.90 -3.79 14.85
CA VAL A 417 -32.84 -2.89 14.15
C VAL A 417 -33.93 -2.35 15.08
N ASN A 418 -34.43 -3.16 16.01
CA ASN A 418 -35.44 -2.76 17.00
C ASN A 418 -34.92 -1.71 18.01
N GLN A 419 -33.61 -1.56 18.14
CA GLN A 419 -32.94 -0.58 18.99
C GLN A 419 -32.55 0.71 18.23
N GLY A 420 -33.04 0.88 17.00
CA GLY A 420 -32.86 2.10 16.19
C GLY A 420 -31.65 2.08 15.25
N TRP A 421 -30.86 1.01 15.25
CA TRP A 421 -29.68 0.89 14.39
C TRP A 421 -30.10 0.67 12.94
N SER A 422 -29.66 1.56 12.04
CA SER A 422 -30.15 1.65 10.66
C SER A 422 -29.01 1.83 9.64
N TRP A 423 -29.12 1.11 8.52
CA TRP A 423 -28.16 1.07 7.41
C TRP A 423 -27.82 2.43 6.77
N SER A 424 -28.68 3.44 6.95
CA SER A 424 -28.53 4.77 6.36
C SER A 424 -27.80 5.78 7.25
N ALA A 425 -27.58 5.46 8.52
CA ALA A 425 -26.98 6.38 9.49
C ALA A 425 -25.87 5.72 10.35
N THR A 426 -26.11 4.49 10.80
CA THR A 426 -25.27 3.80 11.77
C THR A 426 -24.35 2.76 11.11
N VAL A 427 -23.19 2.52 11.70
CA VAL A 427 -22.23 1.48 11.29
C VAL A 427 -21.86 0.65 12.52
N ARG A 428 -21.71 -0.67 12.37
CA ARG A 428 -21.36 -1.61 13.43
C ARG A 428 -20.22 -2.52 12.98
N THR A 429 -19.26 -2.77 13.87
CA THR A 429 -18.12 -3.67 13.66
C THR A 429 -17.72 -4.35 14.98
N VAL A 430 -16.73 -5.24 14.93
CA VAL A 430 -16.11 -5.83 16.12
C VAL A 430 -14.58 -5.79 16.03
N ALA A 431 -13.92 -5.55 17.16
CA ALA A 431 -12.47 -5.66 17.38
C ALA A 431 -12.19 -5.53 18.88
N ASP A 432 -11.02 -5.98 19.35
CA ASP A 432 -10.61 -5.73 20.74
C ASP A 432 -10.28 -4.24 20.90
N VAL A 433 -11.04 -3.51 21.72
CA VAL A 433 -10.77 -2.10 22.04
C VAL A 433 -10.20 -1.93 23.45
N ASN A 434 -9.94 -3.00 24.19
CA ASN A 434 -9.60 -2.98 25.61
C ASN A 434 -8.25 -3.64 25.96
N GLY A 435 -7.82 -4.63 25.18
CA GLY A 435 -6.56 -5.37 25.31
C GLY A 435 -6.70 -6.71 26.04
N ASP A 436 -7.90 -7.32 26.06
CA ASP A 436 -8.13 -8.67 26.63
C ASP A 436 -8.12 -9.80 25.59
N ASN A 437 -7.78 -9.47 24.34
CA ASN A 437 -7.73 -10.34 23.15
C ASN A 437 -9.11 -10.88 22.75
N ARG A 438 -10.16 -10.08 22.93
CA ARG A 438 -11.54 -10.42 22.53
C ARG A 438 -12.18 -9.28 21.75
N ALA A 439 -12.87 -9.64 20.67
CA ALA A 439 -13.57 -8.70 19.81
C ALA A 439 -14.81 -8.14 20.53
N ASP A 440 -14.70 -6.89 20.97
CA ASP A 440 -15.80 -6.10 21.52
C ASP A 440 -16.77 -5.67 20.40
N ILE A 441 -17.99 -5.23 20.74
CA ILE A 441 -18.86 -4.56 19.76
C ILE A 441 -18.57 -3.06 19.75
N ILE A 442 -18.32 -2.50 18.57
CA ILE A 442 -18.24 -1.04 18.34
C ILE A 442 -19.36 -0.61 17.39
N GLY A 443 -20.19 0.34 17.82
CA GLY A 443 -21.28 0.89 17.03
C GLY A 443 -21.23 2.42 16.92
N PHE A 444 -21.04 2.92 15.71
CA PHE A 444 -21.15 4.34 15.35
C PHE A 444 -22.64 4.68 15.14
N SER A 445 -23.29 5.30 16.12
CA SER A 445 -24.72 5.62 16.08
C SER A 445 -25.00 7.05 15.60
N GLU A 446 -26.24 7.51 15.75
CA GLU A 446 -26.60 8.90 15.47
C GLU A 446 -26.01 9.90 16.48
N SER A 447 -25.83 9.50 17.74
CA SER A 447 -25.49 10.40 18.86
C SER A 447 -24.21 10.05 19.62
N GLY A 448 -23.58 8.91 19.34
CA GLY A 448 -22.33 8.50 19.96
C GLY A 448 -21.67 7.30 19.29
N VAL A 449 -20.42 7.03 19.67
CA VAL A 449 -19.84 5.69 19.52
C VAL A 449 -20.18 4.92 20.79
N TYR A 450 -20.86 3.81 20.62
CA TYR A 450 -21.29 2.92 21.70
C TYR A 450 -20.49 1.63 21.64
N VAL A 451 -19.99 1.19 22.79
CA VAL A 451 -19.19 -0.02 22.94
C VAL A 451 -19.88 -0.97 23.92
N ALA A 452 -19.90 -2.26 23.61
CA ALA A 452 -20.27 -3.32 24.53
C ALA A 452 -19.14 -4.34 24.57
N LEU A 453 -18.37 -4.33 25.66
CA LEU A 453 -17.19 -5.18 25.81
C LEU A 453 -17.57 -6.66 25.88
N ALA A 454 -16.76 -7.54 25.31
CA ALA A 454 -16.88 -8.98 25.52
C ALA A 454 -16.84 -9.31 27.02
N ASN A 455 -17.64 -10.28 27.48
CA ASN A 455 -17.60 -10.67 28.88
C ASN A 455 -16.45 -11.65 29.13
N SER A 456 -15.84 -11.58 30.32
CA SER A 456 -14.69 -12.43 30.67
C SER A 456 -15.03 -13.93 30.73
N ALA A 457 -16.32 -14.30 30.73
CA ALA A 457 -16.77 -15.69 30.63
C ALA A 457 -16.80 -16.23 29.18
N GLY A 458 -16.69 -15.39 28.15
CA GLY A 458 -16.73 -15.80 26.74
C GLY A 458 -18.12 -16.26 26.28
N THR A 459 -19.20 -15.66 26.83
CA THR A 459 -20.58 -16.13 26.62
C THR A 459 -21.61 -15.01 26.38
N GLY A 460 -21.16 -13.80 26.05
CA GLY A 460 -22.02 -12.63 25.89
C GLY A 460 -21.23 -11.32 26.00
N PHE A 461 -21.94 -10.20 25.88
CA PHE A 461 -21.35 -8.86 26.05
C PHE A 461 -21.82 -8.19 27.34
N ASN A 462 -21.00 -7.28 27.85
CA ASN A 462 -21.32 -6.40 28.96
C ASN A 462 -22.35 -5.32 28.54
N PRO A 463 -23.05 -4.67 29.49
CA PRO A 463 -24.00 -3.61 29.15
C PRO A 463 -23.36 -2.45 28.37
N THR A 464 -24.01 -2.04 27.28
CA THR A 464 -23.55 -1.00 26.36
C THR A 464 -23.24 0.34 27.05
N GLN A 465 -22.12 0.97 26.68
CA GLN A 465 -21.68 2.27 27.17
C GLN A 465 -21.38 3.22 26.01
N GLN A 466 -21.54 4.53 26.20
CA GLN A 466 -21.08 5.52 25.22
C GLN A 466 -19.61 5.86 25.50
N TRP A 467 -18.73 5.61 24.52
CA TRP A 467 -17.27 5.83 24.63
C TRP A 467 -16.79 7.07 23.89
N SER A 468 -17.58 7.62 22.96
CA SER A 468 -17.32 8.91 22.32
C SER A 468 -18.60 9.61 21.84
N SER A 469 -18.51 10.92 21.62
CA SER A 469 -19.51 11.73 20.89
C SER A 469 -19.08 12.07 19.47
N GLU A 470 -17.85 11.69 19.06
CA GLU A 470 -17.32 11.89 17.71
C GLU A 470 -17.74 10.78 16.73
N PHE A 471 -17.49 10.99 15.42
CA PHE A 471 -17.78 10.03 14.34
C PHE A 471 -19.28 9.69 14.13
N THR A 472 -20.18 10.55 14.61
CA THR A 472 -21.64 10.32 14.67
C THR A 472 -22.41 10.91 13.49
N TYR A 473 -23.61 10.37 13.19
CA TYR A 473 -24.47 10.93 12.13
C TYR A 473 -24.86 12.39 12.38
N ASN A 474 -25.09 12.79 13.63
CA ASN A 474 -25.40 14.18 13.96
C ASN A 474 -24.20 15.12 13.74
N GLN A 475 -22.96 14.63 13.88
CA GLN A 475 -21.74 15.32 13.42
C GLN A 475 -21.49 15.23 11.90
N GLN A 476 -22.54 15.00 11.09
CA GLN A 476 -22.46 14.91 9.63
C GLN A 476 -21.65 13.72 9.09
N TRP A 477 -21.40 12.67 9.88
CA TRP A 477 -20.90 11.40 9.33
C TRP A 477 -22.01 10.69 8.55
N ARG A 478 -21.66 10.12 7.39
CA ARG A 478 -22.61 9.67 6.37
C ARG A 478 -22.14 8.35 5.80
N VAL A 479 -23.00 7.33 5.76
CA VAL A 479 -22.61 5.97 5.33
C VAL A 479 -22.22 5.95 3.85
N GLU A 480 -22.81 6.83 3.04
CA GLU A 480 -22.55 6.99 1.61
C GLU A 480 -21.31 7.83 1.27
N ARG A 481 -20.67 8.47 2.27
CA ARG A 481 -19.47 9.32 2.09
C ARG A 481 -18.27 8.82 2.89
N HIS A 482 -18.48 8.48 4.16
CA HIS A 482 -17.42 8.35 5.17
C HIS A 482 -17.34 6.93 5.70
N VAL A 483 -16.21 6.27 5.45
CA VAL A 483 -15.91 4.96 6.04
C VAL A 483 -15.49 5.17 7.49
N ARG A 484 -16.02 4.35 8.40
CA ARG A 484 -15.66 4.30 9.82
C ARG A 484 -15.32 2.85 10.14
N THR A 485 -14.09 2.61 10.56
CA THR A 485 -13.57 1.30 10.95
C THR A 485 -12.84 1.43 12.28
N VAL A 486 -12.29 0.33 12.77
CA VAL A 486 -11.37 0.31 13.90
C VAL A 486 -10.11 -0.49 13.54
N ALA A 487 -8.96 -0.06 14.05
CA ALA A 487 -7.65 -0.72 13.92
C ALA A 487 -6.68 -0.07 14.93
N ASP A 488 -5.69 -0.79 15.45
CA ASP A 488 -4.65 -0.19 16.30
C ASP A 488 -3.73 0.70 15.45
N VAL A 489 -3.76 2.02 15.64
CA VAL A 489 -2.88 2.95 14.89
C VAL A 489 -1.70 3.46 15.73
N ASN A 490 -1.46 2.87 16.91
CA ASN A 490 -0.51 3.40 17.90
C ASN A 490 0.44 2.34 18.52
N GLY A 491 0.10 1.05 18.43
CA GLY A 491 0.89 -0.09 18.90
C GLY A 491 0.59 -0.53 20.35
N ASP A 492 -0.48 -0.04 20.98
CA ASP A 492 -0.85 -0.44 22.36
C ASP A 492 -1.71 -1.72 22.45
N ASN A 493 -1.90 -2.40 21.32
CA ASN A 493 -2.69 -3.62 21.12
C ASN A 493 -4.19 -3.41 21.40
N ARG A 494 -4.72 -2.23 21.02
CA ARG A 494 -6.15 -1.91 21.06
C ARG A 494 -6.60 -1.29 19.75
N ALA A 495 -7.76 -1.68 19.26
CA ALA A 495 -8.35 -1.08 18.07
C ALA A 495 -8.86 0.34 18.36
N ASP A 496 -8.19 1.32 17.76
CA ASP A 496 -8.59 2.73 17.76
C ASP A 496 -9.70 2.97 16.74
N ILE A 497 -10.45 4.07 16.86
CA ILE A 497 -11.35 4.48 15.77
C ILE A 497 -10.52 5.05 14.63
N VAL A 498 -10.77 4.59 13.40
CA VAL A 498 -10.31 5.24 12.16
C VAL A 498 -11.50 5.69 11.33
N GLY A 499 -11.61 7.00 11.11
CA GLY A 499 -12.68 7.63 10.33
C GLY A 499 -12.14 8.33 9.09
N PHE A 500 -12.43 7.78 7.91
CA PHE A 500 -12.17 8.39 6.60
C PHE A 500 -13.23 9.46 6.33
N GLY A 501 -12.94 10.69 6.75
CA GLY A 501 -13.91 11.79 6.81
C GLY A 501 -14.12 12.55 5.51
N GLU A 502 -14.71 13.74 5.64
CA GLU A 502 -15.07 14.63 4.52
C GLU A 502 -13.82 15.24 3.86
N THR A 503 -12.91 15.81 4.66
CA THR A 503 -11.68 16.48 4.21
C THR A 503 -10.40 15.77 4.60
N GLU A 504 -10.42 15.00 5.69
CA GLU A 504 -9.26 14.33 6.28
C GLU A 504 -9.65 12.97 6.86
N THR A 505 -8.70 12.06 6.96
CA THR A 505 -8.83 10.82 7.76
C THR A 505 -8.35 11.10 9.18
N ARG A 506 -9.16 10.72 10.17
CA ARG A 506 -8.97 11.05 11.60
C ARG A 506 -8.95 9.78 12.44
N ALA A 507 -8.16 9.78 13.51
CA ALA A 507 -8.15 8.70 14.50
C ALA A 507 -8.57 9.17 15.89
N ALA A 508 -9.18 8.29 16.69
CA ALA A 508 -9.36 8.51 18.12
C ALA A 508 -8.92 7.26 18.89
N LEU A 509 -7.90 7.43 19.72
CA LEU A 509 -7.19 6.34 20.37
C LEU A 509 -8.03 5.74 21.49
N SER A 510 -8.01 4.41 21.65
CA SER A 510 -8.65 3.75 22.77
C SER A 510 -7.86 3.98 24.07
N THR A 511 -8.58 3.93 25.18
CA THR A 511 -8.01 3.88 26.54
C THR A 511 -8.40 2.59 27.26
N GLY A 512 -9.06 1.66 26.57
CA GLY A 512 -9.75 0.50 27.13
C GLY A 512 -10.97 0.84 28.00
N SER A 513 -11.42 2.10 28.01
CA SER A 513 -12.65 2.53 28.71
C SER A 513 -13.40 3.71 28.07
N SER A 514 -12.74 4.44 27.17
CA SER A 514 -13.31 5.45 26.26
C SER A 514 -12.36 5.67 25.08
N PHE A 515 -12.80 6.37 24.04
CA PHE A 515 -11.88 6.90 23.02
C PHE A 515 -11.41 8.32 23.37
N SER A 516 -10.26 8.71 22.84
CA SER A 516 -9.72 10.08 22.98
C SER A 516 -10.48 11.08 22.07
N ALA A 517 -10.13 12.38 22.19
CA ALA A 517 -10.55 13.37 21.21
C ALA A 517 -9.76 13.18 19.92
N SER A 518 -10.43 13.20 18.77
CA SER A 518 -9.81 12.71 17.53
C SER A 518 -8.77 13.67 16.93
N THR A 519 -7.69 13.10 16.40
CA THR A 519 -6.56 13.77 15.76
C THR A 519 -6.54 13.53 14.24
N LEU A 520 -5.79 14.36 13.52
CA LEU A 520 -5.47 14.11 12.10
C LEU A 520 -4.62 12.84 12.00
N LEU A 521 -5.07 11.86 11.20
CA LEU A 521 -4.33 10.64 10.90
C LEU A 521 -3.65 10.74 9.52
N SER A 522 -4.39 11.17 8.49
CA SER A 522 -3.87 11.53 7.17
C SER A 522 -4.73 12.64 6.54
N PRO A 523 -4.14 13.60 5.80
CA PRO A 523 -4.92 14.57 5.02
C PRO A 523 -5.68 13.91 3.85
N ASP A 524 -5.31 12.70 3.44
CA ASP A 524 -5.91 11.98 2.30
C ASP A 524 -6.82 10.82 2.76
N PHE A 525 -7.18 9.92 1.84
CA PHE A 525 -8.20 8.87 1.96
C PHE A 525 -9.62 9.39 2.31
N SER A 526 -9.79 10.72 2.27
CA SER A 526 -11.00 11.49 2.58
C SER A 526 -11.93 11.63 1.38
N PHE A 527 -13.22 11.91 1.63
CA PHE A 527 -14.22 11.95 0.57
C PHE A 527 -13.99 13.10 -0.43
N ASP A 528 -14.09 14.36 -0.01
CA ASP A 528 -14.07 15.48 -0.95
C ASP A 528 -12.65 15.83 -1.38
N ALA A 529 -11.77 16.11 -0.40
CA ALA A 529 -10.40 16.58 -0.66
C ALA A 529 -9.52 15.53 -1.36
N GLY A 530 -9.54 14.28 -0.90
CA GLY A 530 -8.84 13.17 -1.57
C GLY A 530 -9.62 12.53 -2.74
N GLY A 531 -10.86 12.97 -3.00
CA GLY A 531 -11.71 12.44 -4.08
C GLY A 531 -12.28 11.03 -3.87
N TRP A 532 -12.10 10.42 -2.70
CA TRP A 532 -12.49 9.03 -2.44
C TRP A 532 -14.02 8.86 -2.38
N ARG A 533 -14.55 7.70 -2.78
CA ARG A 533 -16.01 7.44 -2.87
C ARG A 533 -16.32 6.08 -2.25
N VAL A 534 -17.30 5.98 -1.35
CA VAL A 534 -17.69 4.68 -0.74
C VAL A 534 -18.17 3.70 -1.82
N GLY A 535 -19.02 4.18 -2.73
CA GLY A 535 -19.53 3.41 -3.87
C GLY A 535 -18.53 3.21 -5.03
N ARG A 536 -17.22 3.23 -4.80
CA ARG A 536 -16.19 2.99 -5.84
C ARG A 536 -14.83 2.55 -5.27
N HIS A 537 -14.39 3.21 -4.18
CA HIS A 537 -13.05 3.12 -3.62
C HIS A 537 -13.07 2.62 -2.15
N PRO A 538 -13.02 1.29 -1.93
CA PRO A 538 -12.77 0.69 -0.62
C PRO A 538 -11.47 1.19 0.02
N ARG A 539 -11.49 1.32 1.34
CA ARG A 539 -10.38 1.83 2.17
C ARG A 539 -10.35 1.05 3.48
N PHE A 540 -9.15 0.76 3.96
CA PHE A 540 -8.90 -0.02 5.17
C PHE A 540 -7.80 0.64 6.00
N ALA A 541 -7.82 0.38 7.30
CA ALA A 541 -6.68 0.59 8.17
C ALA A 541 -6.20 -0.80 8.62
N VAL A 542 -4.94 -1.13 8.36
CA VAL A 542 -4.32 -2.43 8.68
C VAL A 542 -2.80 -2.29 8.63
N ASP A 543 -2.08 -2.99 9.50
CA ASP A 543 -0.61 -3.03 9.53
C ASP A 543 -0.08 -3.74 8.26
N LEU A 544 0.69 -3.05 7.41
CA LEU A 544 1.17 -3.57 6.13
C LEU A 544 2.64 -4.00 6.13
N ASP A 545 3.42 -3.64 7.15
CA ASP A 545 4.86 -3.92 7.24
C ASP A 545 5.31 -4.64 8.54
N ALA A 546 4.33 -5.04 9.37
CA ALA A 546 4.46 -5.78 10.64
C ALA A 546 5.17 -5.02 11.77
N ASP A 547 5.08 -3.68 11.76
CA ASP A 547 5.65 -2.80 12.79
C ASP A 547 4.76 -2.65 14.04
N GLY A 548 3.50 -3.11 13.96
CA GLY A 548 2.51 -3.06 15.04
C GLY A 548 1.53 -1.88 14.96
N ARG A 549 1.62 -1.02 13.94
CA ARG A 549 0.67 0.09 13.70
C ARG A 549 -0.09 -0.09 12.39
N ALA A 550 -1.38 0.23 12.40
CA ALA A 550 -2.23 0.12 11.22
C ALA A 550 -2.06 1.29 10.25
N ASP A 551 -1.43 0.99 9.12
CA ASP A 551 -1.31 1.85 7.94
C ASP A 551 -2.65 2.09 7.25
N LEU A 552 -2.66 2.97 6.25
CA LEU A 552 -3.84 3.20 5.41
C LEU A 552 -3.61 2.62 4.01
N ILE A 553 -4.55 1.79 3.54
CA ILE A 553 -4.63 1.31 2.16
C ILE A 553 -5.97 1.67 1.53
N GLY A 554 -5.94 2.13 0.28
CA GLY A 554 -7.11 2.51 -0.49
C GLY A 554 -7.06 2.01 -1.94
N PHE A 555 -8.15 1.38 -2.36
CA PHE A 555 -8.35 0.88 -3.73
C PHE A 555 -8.98 1.99 -4.59
N GLY A 556 -8.13 2.84 -5.18
CA GLY A 556 -8.55 4.00 -5.96
C GLY A 556 -8.92 3.67 -7.41
N GLU A 557 -8.91 4.69 -8.28
CA GLU A 557 -9.16 4.53 -9.71
C GLU A 557 -8.07 3.67 -10.37
N MET A 558 -6.79 4.08 -10.21
CA MET A 558 -5.66 3.52 -10.95
C MET A 558 -4.95 2.33 -10.25
N GLY A 559 -5.40 1.93 -9.07
CA GLY A 559 -4.77 0.87 -8.27
C GLY A 559 -4.80 1.11 -6.77
N GLU A 560 -3.81 0.57 -6.07
CA GLU A 560 -3.72 0.57 -4.61
C GLU A 560 -2.77 1.68 -4.14
N TYR A 561 -3.30 2.59 -3.32
CA TYR A 561 -2.55 3.67 -2.69
C TYR A 561 -2.33 3.35 -1.22
N VAL A 562 -1.11 3.58 -0.72
CA VAL A 562 -0.72 3.25 0.67
C VAL A 562 -0.03 4.43 1.34
N SER A 563 -0.32 4.62 2.62
CA SER A 563 0.38 5.52 3.55
C SER A 563 0.83 4.71 4.77
N LEU A 564 2.12 4.37 4.82
CA LEU A 564 2.79 3.79 5.99
C LEU A 564 2.91 4.81 7.15
N ARG A 565 3.20 4.35 8.39
CA ARG A 565 3.10 5.18 9.62
C ARG A 565 4.31 5.24 10.55
#